data_AF-A0AAJ6P9Y0-F1
#
_entry.id   AF-A0AAJ6P9Y0-F1
#
_cell.length_a   1.000
_cell.length_b   1.000
_cell.length_c   1.000
_cell.angle_alpha   90.00
_cell.angle_beta   90.00
_cell.angle_gamma   90.00
#
_symmetry.space_group_name_H-M   'P 1'
#
loop_
_entity.id
_entity.type
_entity.pdbx_description
1 polymer ?
#
loop_
_entity_poly.entity_id
_entity_poly.type
_entity_poly.pdbx_seq_one_letter_code
_entity_poly.pdbx_strand_id
1 'polypeptide(L)' 'MPLALDIALQSDRAVYDSLYLAVAVTQQCQIVTADEKFYNALQNTTYVNNLLWVENI' A
#
# COMPACT_ATOMS: atom_id res chain seq x y z
N MET A 1 -12.04 0.11 -7.31
CA MET A 1 -11.78 -1.31 -7.63
C MET A 1 -10.68 -1.52 -8.68
N PRO A 2 -10.64 -0.83 -9.84
CA PRO A 2 -9.58 -1.09 -10.83
C PRO A 2 -8.17 -0.78 -10.27
N LEU A 3 -8.01 0.35 -9.56
CA LEU A 3 -6.71 0.73 -8.98
C LEU A 3 -6.13 -0.31 -8.01
N ALA A 4 -6.95 -0.92 -7.15
CA ALA A 4 -6.50 -1.95 -6.22
C ALA A 4 -6.02 -3.22 -6.94
N LEU A 5 -6.68 -3.57 -8.05
CA LEU A 5 -6.28 -4.69 -8.89
C LEU A 5 -4.98 -4.38 -9.64
N ASP A 6 -4.83 -3.17 -10.16
CA ASP A 6 -3.60 -2.73 -10.83
C ASP A 6 -2.40 -2.74 -9.87
N ILE A 7 -2.60 -2.24 -8.65
CA ILE A 7 -1.59 -2.29 -7.58
C ILE A 7 -1.24 -3.75 -7.25
N ALA A 8 -2.24 -4.62 -7.08
CA ALA A 8 -2.03 -6.03 -6.77
C ALA A 8 -1.21 -6.74 -7.85
N LEU A 9 -1.51 -6.48 -9.13
CA LEU A 9 -0.77 -7.02 -10.26
C LEU A 9 0.67 -6.48 -10.34
N GLN A 10 0.87 -5.19 -10.05
CA GLN A 10 2.20 -4.55 -10.10
C GLN A 10 3.11 -4.94 -8.93
N SER A 11 2.55 -5.20 -7.75
CA SER A 11 3.29 -5.45 -6.51
C SER A 11 3.31 -6.92 -6.09
N ASP A 12 2.66 -7.79 -6.86
CA ASP A 12 2.47 -9.21 -6.54
C ASP A 12 1.89 -9.41 -5.13
N ARG A 13 0.91 -8.57 -4.76
CA ARG A 13 0.25 -8.57 -3.45
C ARG A 13 -1.21 -8.99 -3.55
N ALA A 14 -1.78 -9.40 -2.43
CA ALA A 14 -3.19 -9.69 -2.34
C ALA A 14 -4.01 -8.43 -2.65
N VAL A 15 -5.11 -8.59 -3.39
CA VAL A 15 -6.02 -7.49 -3.74
C VAL A 15 -6.55 -6.78 -2.49
N TYR A 16 -6.68 -7.49 -1.36
CA TYR A 16 -7.08 -6.90 -0.09
C TYR A 16 -6.07 -5.88 0.45
N ASP A 17 -4.78 -6.19 0.45
CA ASP A 17 -3.76 -5.24 0.93
C ASP A 17 -3.66 -4.04 0.00
N SER A 18 -3.73 -4.30 -1.31
CA SER A 18 -3.79 -3.29 -2.36
C SER A 18 -5.04 -2.41 -2.30
N LEU A 19 -6.14 -2.90 -1.72
CA LEU A 19 -7.36 -2.11 -1.52
C LEU A 19 -7.14 -1.01 -0.49
N TYR A 20 -6.49 -1.32 0.63
CA TYR A 20 -6.17 -0.31 1.63
C TYR A 20 -5.19 0.73 1.09
N LEU A 21 -4.21 0.30 0.28
CA LEU A 21 -3.31 1.22 -0.41
C LEU A 21 -4.05 2.12 -1.41
N ALA A 22 -4.96 1.54 -2.21
CA ALA A 22 -5.78 2.30 -3.14
C ALA A 22 -6.64 3.34 -2.42
N VAL A 23 -7.22 3.00 -1.27
CA VAL A 23 -7.95 3.96 -0.44
C VAL A 23 -7.03 5.08 0.02
N ALA A 24 -5.86 4.78 0.56
CA ALA A 24 -4.89 5.79 1.00
C ALA A 24 -4.48 6.75 -0.13
N VAL A 25 -4.24 6.22 -1.33
CA VAL A 25 -3.97 7.03 -2.53
C VAL A 25 -5.16 7.93 -2.89
N THR A 26 -6.39 7.38 -2.91
CA THR A 26 -7.59 8.17 -3.27
C THR A 26 -7.93 9.25 -2.25
N GLN A 27 -7.66 9.02 -0.98
CA GLN A 27 -7.92 9.94 0.12
C GLN A 27 -6.72 10.86 0.41
N GLN A 28 -5.63 10.73 -0.35
CA GLN A 28 -4.39 11.49 -0.17
C GLN A 28 -3.84 11.38 1.26
N CYS A 29 -3.90 10.19 1.84
CA CYS A 29 -3.41 9.89 3.18
C CYS A 29 -2.41 8.72 3.17
N GLN A 30 -1.95 8.35 4.36
CA GLN A 30 -1.05 7.22 4.56
C GLN A 30 -1.81 6.03 5.14
N ILE A 31 -1.54 4.84 4.62
CA ILE A 31 -1.91 3.59 5.28
C ILE A 31 -0.85 3.28 6.34
N VAL A 32 -1.30 3.12 7.57
CA VAL A 32 -0.48 2.55 8.65
C VAL A 32 -0.50 1.04 8.52
N THR A 33 0.65 0.40 8.45
CA THR A 33 0.76 -1.06 8.42
C THR A 33 1.80 -1.57 9.40
N ALA A 34 1.53 -2.75 9.96
CA ALA A 34 2.46 -3.55 10.75
C ALA A 34 2.95 -4.78 9.97
N ASP A 35 2.51 -4.96 8.73
CA ASP A 35 3.00 -6.04 7.86
C ASP A 35 4.29 -5.59 7.18
N GLU A 36 5.41 -6.09 7.70
CA GLU A 36 6.75 -5.80 7.21
C GLU A 36 6.94 -6.25 5.76
N LYS A 37 6.34 -7.38 5.34
CA LYS A 37 6.47 -7.88 3.96
C LYS A 37 5.75 -6.97 2.99
N PHE A 38 4.55 -6.52 3.35
CA PHE A 38 3.79 -5.57 2.56
C PHE A 38 4.49 -4.21 2.47
N TYR A 39 4.97 -3.71 3.61
CA TYR A 39 5.71 -2.45 3.68
C TYR A 39 6.97 -2.50 2.79
N ASN A 40 7.80 -3.52 2.94
CA ASN A 40 9.04 -3.70 2.17
C ASN A 40 8.78 -3.92 0.68
N ALA A 41 7.74 -4.67 0.31
CA ALA A 41 7.39 -4.89 -1.10
C ALA A 41 7.02 -3.58 -1.83
N LEU A 42 6.48 -2.60 -1.11
CA LEU A 42 6.03 -1.33 -1.68
C LEU A 42 7.04 -0.18 -1.56
N GLN A 43 8.12 -0.34 -0.78
CA GLN A 43 9.20 0.65 -0.66
C GLN A 43 9.78 1.08 -2.02
N ASN A 44 9.84 0.17 -2.99
CA ASN A 44 10.38 0.42 -4.33
C ASN A 44 9.32 0.86 -5.35
N THR A 45 8.12 1.22 -4.90
CA THR A 45 7.00 1.62 -5.77
C THR A 45 6.66 3.09 -5.59
N THR A 46 5.88 3.64 -6.53
CA THR A 46 5.38 5.03 -6.46
C THR A 46 4.51 5.29 -5.22
N TYR A 47 4.03 4.25 -4.55
CA TYR A 47 3.15 4.33 -3.39
C TYR A 47 3.86 4.47 -2.05
N VAL A 48 5.21 4.59 -2.03
CA VAL A 48 6.00 4.72 -0.80
C VAL A 48 5.55 5.89 0.08
N ASN A 49 5.14 7.01 -0.52
CA ASN A 49 4.66 8.18 0.21
C ASN A 49 3.31 7.97 0.89
N ASN A 50 2.56 6.94 0.46
CA ASN A 50 1.29 6.56 1.05
C ASN A 50 1.44 5.50 2.15
N LEU A 51 2.66 5.09 2.51
CA LEU A 51 2.91 4.10 3.56
C LEU A 51 3.46 4.76 4.82
N LEU A 52 3.00 4.27 5.97
CA LEU A 52 3.54 4.58 7.28
C LEU A 52 3.76 3.28 8.04
N TRP A 53 4.98 3.09 8.54
CA TRP A 53 5.28 1.98 9.42
C TRP A 53 4.71 2.24 10.81
N VAL A 54 4.11 1.23 11.44
CA VAL A 54 3.41 1.38 12.72
C VAL A 54 4.31 1.91 13.85
N GLU A 55 5.62 1.65 13.81
CA GLU A 55 6.56 2.13 14.83
C GLU A 55 6.94 3.62 14.66
N ASN A 56 6.57 4.23 13.52
CA ASN A 56 6.90 5.61 13.18
C ASN A 56 5.73 6.58 13.43
N ILE A 57 4.72 6.18 14.22
CA ILE A 57 3.56 7.01 14.61
C ILE A 57 3.82 7.72 15.93
#